data_AF-A0A3D5KT06-F1
#
_entry.id   AF-A0A3D5KT06-F1
#
_cell.length_a   1.000
_cell.length_b   1.000
_cell.length_c   1.000
_cell.angle_alpha   90.00
_cell.angle_beta   90.00
_cell.angle_gamma   90.00
#
_symmetry.space_group_name_H-M   'P 1'
#
loop_
_entity.id
_entity.type
_entity.pdbx_description
1 polymer ?
#
loop_
_entity_poly.entity_id
_entity_poly.type
_entity_poly.pdbx_seq_one_letter_code
_entity_poly.pdbx_strand_id
1 'polypeptide(L)'
;SRAGHCAVLYFHSGDNQSKFLKDRGAALGMVRSKDYSNYVETNELTYSAGDIMVLYTDGITEAKNSKGEEFGNDRLALALNEVPNQTAANVKENIIKRLYEFSESNKLNDDYTLMIVKFKG
;
A
#
# COMPACT_ATOMS: atom_id res chain seq x y z
N SER A 1 -14.24 -3.12 10.46
CA SER A 1 -13.50 -3.97 11.39
C SER A 1 -12.07 -3.68 11.08
N ARG A 2 -11.29 -3.29 12.08
CA ARG A 2 -10.07 -2.52 11.91
C ARG A 2 -8.95 -3.22 12.67
N ALA A 3 -8.31 -4.17 11.99
CA ALA A 3 -7.30 -5.05 12.56
C ALA A 3 -5.95 -4.99 11.81
N GLY A 4 -5.69 -3.95 11.00
CA GLY A 4 -4.44 -3.81 10.24
C GLY A 4 -4.16 -2.34 9.90
N HIS A 5 -3.07 -1.81 10.44
CA HIS A 5 -2.64 -0.41 10.42
C HIS A 5 -1.74 -0.10 9.21
N CYS A 6 -2.13 -0.54 8.00
CA CYS A 6 -1.30 -0.28 6.82
C CYS A 6 -1.52 1.15 6.32
N ALA A 7 -0.45 1.96 6.33
CA ALA A 7 -0.48 3.30 5.78
C ALA A 7 -0.69 3.24 4.25
N VAL A 8 -1.45 4.19 3.70
CA VAL A 8 -1.64 4.24 2.25
C VAL A 8 -0.35 4.71 1.60
N LEU A 9 0.20 3.92 0.68
CA LEU A 9 1.36 4.35 -0.10
C LEU A 9 0.88 5.12 -1.33
N TYR A 10 1.31 6.36 -1.46
CA TYR A 10 0.92 7.25 -2.54
C TYR A 10 2.15 7.72 -3.32
N PHE A 11 2.09 7.60 -4.63
CA PHE A 11 3.10 8.06 -5.56
C PHE A 11 2.59 9.26 -6.34
N HIS A 12 3.38 10.34 -6.33
CA HIS A 12 3.11 11.55 -7.06
C HIS A 12 3.91 11.57 -8.37
N SER A 13 3.22 11.73 -9.50
CA SER A 13 3.84 11.67 -10.82
C SER A 13 4.72 12.88 -11.12
N GLY A 14 4.42 14.04 -10.53
CA GLY A 14 5.11 15.30 -10.80
C GLY A 14 6.55 15.36 -10.27
N ASP A 15 6.81 14.77 -9.11
CA ASP A 15 8.15 14.71 -8.48
C ASP A 15 8.77 13.31 -8.52
N ASN A 16 8.02 12.32 -9.01
CA ASN A 16 8.43 10.92 -9.12
C ASN A 16 8.81 10.31 -7.75
N GLN A 17 8.10 10.70 -6.69
CA GLN A 17 8.32 10.21 -5.33
C GLN A 17 7.09 9.51 -4.76
N SER A 18 7.34 8.53 -3.91
CA SER A 18 6.31 7.90 -3.07
C SER A 18 6.43 8.30 -1.61
N LYS A 19 5.28 8.42 -0.96
CA LYS A 19 5.13 8.75 0.46
C LYS A 19 4.03 7.91 1.09
N PHE A 20 4.21 7.57 2.36
CA PHE A 20 3.16 6.96 3.16
C PHE A 20 2.26 8.05 3.73
N LEU A 21 0.99 8.03 3.34
CA LEU A 21 -0.05 8.85 3.94
C LEU A 21 -0.39 8.23 5.30
N LYS A 22 0.16 8.84 6.36
CA LYS A 22 -0.14 8.46 7.74
C LYS A 22 -1.35 9.24 8.21
N ASP A 23 -2.54 8.68 8.01
CA ASP A 23 -3.75 9.25 8.59
C ASP A 23 -3.86 8.85 10.06
N ARG A 24 -4.15 9.83 10.93
CA ARG A 24 -4.61 9.61 12.31
C ARG A 24 -6.07 9.14 12.36
N GLY A 25 -6.63 8.80 11.20
CA GLY A 25 -8.02 8.46 10.96
C GLY A 25 -8.35 7.02 11.29
N ALA A 26 -9.17 6.89 12.32
CA ALA A 26 -9.79 5.67 12.76
C ALA A 26 -10.56 4.95 11.60
N ALA A 27 -10.01 3.85 11.08
CA ALA A 27 -10.56 3.04 9.98
C ALA A 27 -12.06 2.71 9.90
N LEU A 28 -12.50 2.49 8.68
CA LEU A 28 -13.86 2.10 8.37
C LEU A 28 -14.26 0.74 9.00
N GLY A 29 -15.38 0.78 9.72
CA GLY A 29 -16.20 -0.40 10.02
C GLY A 29 -16.12 -1.01 11.43
N MET A 30 -15.60 -0.33 12.46
CA MET A 30 -15.54 -0.90 13.82
C MET A 30 -16.41 -0.19 14.87
N VAL A 31 -17.35 0.66 14.45
CA VAL A 31 -18.28 1.32 15.37
C VAL A 31 -19.71 1.07 14.91
N ARG A 32 -20.36 0.07 15.52
CA ARG A 32 -21.82 -0.01 15.58
C ARG A 32 -22.27 0.86 16.75
N SER A 33 -22.36 2.16 16.56
CA SER A 33 -23.25 3.01 17.36
C SER A 33 -23.25 4.42 16.78
N LYS A 34 -24.30 5.16 17.08
CA LYS A 34 -24.79 6.41 16.46
C LYS A 34 -23.87 7.64 16.52
N ASP A 35 -22.57 7.48 16.81
CA ASP A 35 -21.57 8.55 17.00
C ASP A 35 -20.47 8.54 15.91
N TYR A 36 -20.84 8.21 14.67
CA TYR A 36 -19.92 8.01 13.55
C TYR A 36 -19.17 9.29 13.12
N SER A 37 -19.72 10.48 13.39
CA SER A 37 -19.15 11.76 12.92
C SER A 37 -17.89 12.21 13.65
N ASN A 38 -17.64 11.72 14.87
CA ASN A 38 -16.52 12.20 15.70
C ASN A 38 -15.26 11.33 15.59
N TYR A 39 -15.32 10.23 14.84
CA TYR A 39 -14.21 9.27 14.70
C TYR A 39 -13.85 8.98 13.24
N VAL A 40 -14.49 9.66 12.28
CA VAL A 40 -14.14 9.59 10.87
C VAL A 40 -13.41 10.87 10.53
N GLU A 41 -12.07 10.79 10.46
CA GLU A 41 -11.29 11.82 9.79
C GLU A 41 -11.38 11.54 8.28
N THR A 42 -11.99 12.47 7.56
CA THR A 42 -11.96 12.49 6.10
C THR A 42 -10.64 13.13 5.69
N ASN A 43 -9.76 12.35 5.05
CA ASN A 43 -8.58 12.93 4.40
C ASN A 43 -8.88 13.16 2.93
N GLU A 44 -8.84 14.42 2.54
CA GLU A 44 -8.95 14.84 1.15
C GLU A 44 -7.56 14.87 0.53
N LEU A 45 -7.38 14.14 -0.56
CA LEU A 45 -6.14 14.11 -1.32
C LEU A 45 -6.43 14.63 -2.73
N THR A 46 -5.77 15.72 -3.10
CA THR A 46 -5.72 16.16 -4.50
C THR A 46 -4.81 15.22 -5.28
N TYR A 47 -5.31 14.67 -6.39
CA TYR A 47 -4.56 13.80 -7.28
C TYR A 47 -4.38 14.44 -8.66
N SER A 48 -3.31 14.04 -9.33
CA SER A 48 -2.97 14.40 -10.70
C SER A 48 -2.96 13.18 -11.61
N ALA A 49 -3.07 13.41 -12.92
CA ALA A 49 -2.93 12.34 -13.89
C ALA A 49 -1.57 11.64 -13.73
N GLY A 50 -1.58 10.32 -13.71
CA GLY A 50 -0.37 9.51 -13.51
C GLY A 50 -0.03 9.19 -12.07
N ASP A 51 -0.69 9.82 -11.09
CA ASP A 51 -0.53 9.46 -9.67
C ASP A 51 -1.01 8.04 -9.40
N ILE A 52 -0.46 7.42 -8.35
CA ILE A 52 -0.75 6.04 -8.00
C ILE A 52 -0.99 5.93 -6.50
N MET A 53 -2.09 5.28 -6.13
CA MET A 53 -2.40 4.91 -4.75
C MET A 53 -2.33 3.39 -4.61
N VAL A 54 -1.64 2.94 -3.57
CA VAL A 54 -1.42 1.54 -3.25
C VAL A 54 -2.01 1.26 -1.88
N LEU A 55 -3.01 0.36 -1.85
CA LEU A 55 -3.57 -0.19 -0.62
C LEU A 55 -3.10 -1.63 -0.49
N TYR A 56 -2.72 -2.01 0.73
CA TYR A 56 -2.17 -3.32 1.01
C TYR A 56 -2.54 -3.80 2.41
N THR A 57 -2.45 -5.11 2.64
CA THR A 57 -2.49 -5.71 3.97
C THR A 57 -1.09 -5.93 4.52
N ASP A 58 -0.98 -6.09 5.83
CA ASP A 58 0.26 -6.38 6.55
C ASP A 58 0.97 -7.63 6.03
N GLY A 59 0.25 -8.62 5.51
CA GLY A 59 0.83 -9.77 4.81
C GLY A 59 1.82 -9.42 3.67
N ILE A 60 1.74 -8.22 3.07
CA ILE A 60 2.77 -7.71 2.13
C ILE A 60 4.03 -7.29 2.87
N THR A 61 3.90 -6.51 3.96
CA THR A 61 5.05 -5.94 4.68
C THR A 61 5.70 -6.92 5.64
N GLU A 62 4.93 -7.83 6.23
CA GLU A 62 5.38 -8.85 7.20
C GLU A 62 5.93 -10.11 6.53
N ALA A 63 5.87 -10.20 5.20
CA ALA A 63 6.50 -11.27 4.44
C ALA A 63 7.98 -11.39 4.77
N LYS A 64 8.44 -12.60 5.12
CA LYS A 64 9.81 -12.85 5.60
C LYS A 64 10.66 -13.58 4.58
N ASN A 65 11.94 -13.23 4.54
CA ASN A 65 12.95 -14.00 3.82
C ASN A 65 13.47 -15.19 4.65
N SER A 66 14.40 -15.95 4.10
CA SER A 66 15.05 -17.10 4.75
C SER A 66 15.78 -16.77 6.06
N LYS A 67 16.14 -15.49 6.26
CA LYS A 67 16.77 -14.97 7.49
C LYS A 67 15.77 -14.48 8.52
N GLY A 68 14.47 -14.51 8.21
CA GLY A 68 13.41 -14.00 9.07
C GLY A 68 13.24 -12.47 9.02
N GLU A 69 13.88 -11.78 8.07
CA GLU A 69 13.73 -10.34 7.87
C GLU A 69 12.45 -10.03 7.10
N GLU A 70 11.71 -9.01 7.53
CA GLU A 70 10.47 -8.58 6.90
C GLU A 70 10.73 -7.73 5.65
N PHE A 71 9.83 -7.82 4.66
CA PHE A 71 9.89 -7.03 3.43
C PHE A 71 9.83 -5.54 3.75
N GLY A 72 8.89 -5.16 4.60
CA GLY A 72 8.78 -3.82 5.18
C GLY A 72 8.28 -2.75 4.20
N ASN A 73 7.97 -1.58 4.77
CA ASN A 73 7.45 -0.43 4.03
C ASN A 73 8.50 0.16 3.06
N ASP A 74 9.78 0.16 3.44
CA ASP A 74 10.83 0.75 2.62
C ASP A 74 10.99 0.03 1.28
N ARG A 75 10.97 -1.31 1.28
CA ARG A 75 11.07 -2.10 0.05
C ARG A 75 9.81 -1.99 -0.80
N LEU A 76 8.64 -1.86 -0.18
CA LEU A 76 7.39 -1.60 -0.89
C LEU A 76 7.42 -0.25 -1.62
N ALA A 77 7.90 0.81 -0.95
CA ALA A 77 8.07 2.13 -1.57
C ALA A 77 9.11 2.11 -2.70
N LEU A 78 10.23 1.41 -2.51
CA LEU A 78 11.23 1.22 -3.56
C LEU A 78 10.64 0.49 -4.77
N ALA A 79 9.91 -0.61 -4.56
CA ALA A 79 9.27 -1.37 -5.63
C ALA A 79 8.25 -0.54 -6.41
N LEU A 80 7.56 0.41 -5.77
CA LEU A 80 6.68 1.36 -6.46
C LEU A 80 7.48 2.38 -7.30
N ASN A 81 8.57 2.91 -6.74
CA ASN A 81 9.40 3.93 -7.40
C ASN A 81 10.23 3.39 -8.59
N GLU A 82 10.44 2.07 -8.68
CA GLU A 82 11.18 1.43 -9.79
C GLU A 82 10.40 1.39 -11.11
N VAL A 83 9.09 1.64 -11.08
CA VAL A 83 8.20 1.52 -12.25
C VAL A 83 7.40 2.79 -12.55
N PRO A 84 8.07 3.96 -12.64
CA PRO A 84 7.37 5.20 -12.93
C PRO A 84 6.74 5.14 -14.33
N ASN A 85 5.57 5.76 -14.47
CA ASN A 85 4.78 5.82 -15.72
C ASN A 85 4.14 4.51 -16.20
N GLN A 86 4.25 3.40 -15.48
CA GLN A 86 3.65 2.13 -15.90
C GLN A 86 2.17 2.01 -15.52
N THR A 87 1.47 1.03 -16.10
CA THR A 87 0.04 0.77 -15.79
C THR A 87 -0.12 0.23 -14.36
N ALA A 88 -1.33 0.30 -13.80
CA ALA A 88 -1.61 -0.30 -12.49
C ALA A 88 -1.28 -1.81 -12.45
N ALA A 89 -1.46 -2.52 -13.58
CA ALA A 89 -1.12 -3.94 -13.69
C ALA A 89 0.39 -4.18 -13.58
N ASN A 90 1.19 -3.38 -14.27
CA ASN A 90 2.65 -3.45 -14.19
C ASN A 90 3.18 -3.14 -12.79
N VAL A 91 2.60 -2.14 -12.11
CA VAL A 91 2.97 -1.80 -10.72
C VAL A 91 2.70 -2.97 -9.81
N LYS A 92 1.50 -3.58 -9.92
CA LYS A 92 1.15 -4.79 -9.18
C LYS A 92 2.15 -5.92 -9.45
N GLU A 93 2.45 -6.20 -10.72
CA GLU A 93 3.41 -7.25 -11.10
C GLU A 93 4.81 -6.99 -10.54
N ASN A 94 5.29 -5.74 -10.56
CA ASN A 94 6.60 -5.40 -10.01
C ASN A 94 6.66 -5.61 -8.50
N ILE A 95 5.66 -5.11 -7.76
CA ILE A 95 5.59 -5.28 -6.30
C ILE A 95 5.57 -6.76 -5.93
N ILE A 96 4.72 -7.56 -6.60
CA ILE A 96 4.62 -9.00 -6.34
C ILE A 96 5.92 -9.73 -6.70
N LYS A 97 6.56 -9.37 -7.82
CA LYS A 97 7.85 -9.93 -8.21
C LYS A 97 8.92 -9.64 -7.16
N ARG A 98 9.04 -8.39 -6.69
CA ARG A 98 9.99 -8.01 -5.63
C ARG A 98 9.72 -8.72 -4.32
N LEU A 99 8.45 -8.91 -3.98
CA LEU A 99 8.04 -9.64 -2.79
C LEU A 99 8.49 -11.10 -2.83
N TYR A 100 8.30 -11.79 -3.95
CA TYR A 100 8.75 -13.17 -4.14
C TYR A 100 10.29 -13.29 -4.21
N GLU A 101 10.95 -12.37 -4.93
CA GLU A 101 12.42 -12.30 -4.98
C GLU A 101 13.02 -12.14 -3.57
N PHE A 102 12.43 -11.26 -2.76
CA PHE A 102 12.89 -11.03 -1.39
C PHE A 102 12.60 -12.22 -0.47
N SER A 103 11.40 -12.80 -0.57
CA SER A 103 10.98 -13.90 0.31
C SER A 103 11.68 -15.22 -0.01
N GLU A 104 12.42 -15.29 -1.14
CA GLU A 104 13.12 -16.48 -1.63
C GLU A 104 12.20 -17.72 -1.71
N SER A 105 10.90 -17.48 -1.91
CA SER A 105 9.85 -18.49 -1.81
C SER A 105 8.76 -18.18 -2.81
N ASN A 106 8.16 -19.24 -3.38
CA ASN A 106 6.96 -19.13 -4.21
C ASN A 106 5.66 -19.19 -3.39
N LYS A 107 5.77 -19.29 -2.07
CA LYS A 107 4.64 -19.28 -1.12
C LYS A 107 4.90 -18.25 -0.04
N LEU A 108 4.00 -17.29 0.06
CA LEU A 108 3.92 -16.38 1.19
C LEU A 108 3.16 -17.10 2.31
N ASN A 109 3.60 -16.89 3.55
CA ASN A 109 3.08 -17.61 4.71
C ASN A 109 1.71 -17.09 5.18
N ASP A 110 1.30 -15.91 4.70
CA ASP A 110 0.10 -15.20 5.14
C ASP A 110 -0.73 -14.69 3.95
N ASP A 111 -2.00 -14.41 4.17
CA ASP A 111 -2.91 -13.83 3.18
C ASP A 111 -2.51 -12.39 2.87
N TYR A 112 -2.15 -12.13 1.63
CA TYR A 112 -1.77 -10.78 1.18
C TYR A 112 -2.81 -10.24 0.18
N THR A 113 -3.16 -8.97 0.36
CA THR A 113 -4.00 -8.21 -0.57
C THR A 113 -3.23 -6.99 -1.05
N LEU A 114 -3.29 -6.72 -2.35
CA LEU A 114 -2.70 -5.55 -2.98
C LEU A 114 -3.70 -4.94 -3.97
N MET A 115 -4.00 -3.67 -3.80
CA MET A 115 -4.86 -2.90 -4.71
C MET A 115 -4.10 -1.67 -5.21
N ILE A 116 -4.05 -1.52 -6.53
CA ILE A 116 -3.38 -0.40 -7.20
C ILE A 116 -4.44 0.44 -7.91
N VAL A 117 -4.52 1.72 -7.57
CA VAL A 117 -5.34 2.71 -8.24
C VAL A 117 -4.41 3.68 -8.97
N LYS A 118 -4.51 3.73 -10.31
CA LYS A 118 -3.82 4.74 -11.11
C LYS A 118 -4.84 5.78 -11.57
N PHE A 119 -4.57 7.04 -11.25
CA PHE A 119 -5.44 8.14 -11.65
C PHE A 119 -5.18 8.49 -13.11
N LYS A 120 -6.20 8.27 -13.96
CA LYS A 120 -6.26 8.76 -15.32
C LYS A 120 -7.12 10.02 -15.28
N GLY A 121 -6.51 11.18 -15.52
CA GLY A 121 -7.25 12.43 -15.71
C GLY A 121 -8.07 12.40 -17.00
#